data_AF-A0A9D9M4T9-F1
#
_entry.id   AF-A0A9D9M4T9-F1
#
_cell.length_a   1.000
_cell.length_b   1.000
_cell.length_c   1.000
_cell.angle_alpha   90.00
_cell.angle_beta   90.00
_cell.angle_gamma   90.00
#
_symmetry.space_group_name_H-M   'P 1'
#
loop_
_entity.id
_entity.type
_entity.pdbx_description
1 polymer ?
#
loop_
_entity_poly.entity_id
_entity_poly.type
_entity_poly.pdbx_seq_one_letter_code
_entity_poly.pdbx_strand_id
1 'polypeptide(L)'
;MDNIKINAELERIKKGFPWLDIVAPATPGHGIEVLSPEQAEQAVAYADSTETAGRCKFVPASGAASRMFKDIFAGEETENDAVRKLASELENFAFYDPAVFGTAPYDPRTTARKLLGEEGLGYGKKPKGVLKFHRYPDEVRTALAEHFVEGQAYMRNADGSVKIVVTISPEHRELFEAALEDIKARYEERYGVKYNVEFTYQDKATDTVAATPDGKPFLKSDGTPLFRPAGHGALIYNLNNVKEELVSIKNIDNVCVERMQPATYK
;
A
#
# COMPACT_ATOMS: atom_id res chain seq x y z
N MET A 1 -13.63 23.84 -1.87
CA MET A 1 -12.32 24.49 -1.67
C MET A 1 -12.48 25.93 -2.12
N ASP A 2 -11.96 26.91 -1.37
CA ASP A 2 -12.19 28.33 -1.65
C ASP A 2 -11.51 28.78 -2.96
N ASN A 3 -12.15 29.66 -3.75
CA ASN A 3 -11.64 30.13 -5.05
C ASN A 3 -10.24 30.75 -4.93
N ILE A 4 -9.93 31.30 -3.75
CA ILE A 4 -8.62 31.86 -3.39
C ILE A 4 -7.52 30.78 -3.46
N LYS A 5 -7.79 29.56 -2.96
CA LYS A 5 -6.81 28.46 -2.96
C LYS A 5 -6.59 27.91 -4.38
N ILE A 6 -7.65 27.81 -5.18
CA ILE A 6 -7.57 27.38 -6.59
C ILE A 6 -6.68 28.34 -7.40
N ASN A 7 -6.90 29.65 -7.27
CA ASN A 7 -6.11 30.64 -7.99
C ASN A 7 -4.63 30.63 -7.54
N ALA A 8 -4.36 30.42 -6.25
CA ALA A 8 -3.00 30.29 -5.75
C ALA A 8 -2.26 29.06 -6.31
N GLU A 9 -2.96 27.93 -6.47
CA GLU A 9 -2.41 26.71 -7.09
C GLU A 9 -2.14 26.90 -8.58
N LEU A 10 -3.07 27.52 -9.32
CA LEU A 10 -2.88 27.83 -10.75
C LEU A 10 -1.69 28.77 -10.97
N GLU A 11 -1.54 29.79 -10.12
CA GLU A 11 -0.39 30.70 -10.18
C GLU A 11 0.93 29.98 -9.90
N ARG A 12 0.96 28.99 -8.99
CA ARG A 12 2.15 28.14 -8.77
C ARG A 12 2.45 27.28 -9.99
N ILE A 13 1.45 26.66 -10.60
CA ILE A 13 1.61 25.87 -11.83
C ILE A 13 2.17 26.75 -12.96
N LYS A 14 1.65 27.98 -13.11
CA LYS A 14 2.07 28.93 -14.13
C LYS A 14 3.48 29.47 -13.92
N LYS A 15 3.85 29.79 -12.68
CA LYS A 15 5.20 30.25 -12.32
C LYS A 15 6.24 29.12 -12.36
N GLY A 16 5.77 27.87 -12.31
CA GLY A 16 6.61 26.71 -12.09
C GLY A 16 6.99 26.57 -10.62
N PHE A 17 7.48 25.39 -10.27
CA PHE A 17 8.06 25.13 -8.96
C PHE A 17 9.57 25.37 -9.03
N PRO A 18 10.18 25.98 -8.00
CA PRO A 18 11.63 26.05 -7.94
C PRO A 18 12.20 24.65 -8.05
N TRP A 19 13.25 24.49 -8.85
CA TRP A 19 13.99 23.24 -8.90
C TRP A 19 14.48 22.92 -7.48
N LEU A 20 14.31 21.66 -7.07
CA LEU A 20 14.98 21.17 -5.88
C LEU A 20 16.48 21.29 -6.12
N ASP A 21 17.19 21.89 -5.17
CA ASP A 21 18.65 21.88 -5.18
C ASP A 21 19.12 20.47 -4.79
N ILE A 22 19.31 19.62 -5.80
CA ILE A 22 19.73 18.24 -5.60
C ILE A 22 21.23 18.26 -5.30
N VAL A 23 21.57 18.18 -4.03
CA VAL A 23 22.96 18.18 -3.57
C VAL A 23 23.64 16.83 -3.92
N ALA A 24 23.08 15.72 -3.43
CA ALA A 24 23.56 14.35 -3.65
C ALA A 24 22.49 13.33 -3.21
N PRO A 25 22.59 12.05 -3.61
CA PRO A 25 21.74 10.99 -3.06
C PRO A 25 21.95 10.86 -1.55
N ALA A 26 20.89 10.47 -0.83
CA ALA A 26 20.99 10.20 0.59
C ALA A 26 21.84 8.93 0.83
N THR A 27 22.89 9.04 1.63
CA THR A 27 23.79 7.95 2.01
C THR A 27 24.06 7.99 3.52
N PRO A 28 24.61 6.92 4.13
CA PRO A 28 25.09 6.98 5.51
C PRO A 28 25.99 8.19 5.74
N GLY A 29 25.60 9.09 6.66
CA GLY A 29 26.30 10.35 6.93
C GLY A 29 25.96 11.51 5.99
N HIS A 30 25.12 11.29 4.98
CA HIS A 30 24.63 12.32 4.05
C HIS A 30 23.10 12.22 3.92
N GLY A 31 22.38 12.75 4.91
CA GLY A 31 20.91 12.68 4.98
C GLY A 31 20.34 11.38 5.55
N ILE A 32 21.17 10.35 5.78
CA ILE A 32 20.82 9.15 6.55
C ILE A 32 21.72 9.09 7.78
N GLU A 33 21.13 9.28 8.95
CA GLU A 33 21.79 9.03 10.23
C GLU A 33 21.82 7.52 10.50
N VAL A 34 23.01 6.99 10.78
CA VAL A 34 23.19 5.59 11.14
C VAL A 34 23.54 5.53 12.62
N LEU A 35 22.68 4.89 13.40
CA LEU A 35 22.87 4.74 14.83
C LEU A 35 24.08 3.85 15.13
N SER A 36 24.87 4.23 16.14
CA SER A 36 25.86 3.33 16.75
C SER A 36 25.16 2.14 17.42
N PRO A 37 25.89 1.05 17.73
CA PRO A 37 25.32 -0.07 18.49
C PRO A 37 24.65 0.38 19.80
N GLU A 38 25.28 1.29 20.54
CA GLU A 38 24.78 1.81 21.81
C GLU A 38 23.53 2.68 21.61
N GLN A 39 23.51 3.53 20.57
CA GLN A 39 22.33 4.33 20.22
C GLN A 39 21.17 3.43 19.78
N ALA A 40 21.45 2.35 19.05
CA ALA A 40 20.44 1.37 18.65
C ALA A 40 19.87 0.64 19.87
N GLU A 41 20.70 0.20 20.81
CA GLU A 41 20.25 -0.40 22.08
C GLU A 41 19.38 0.57 22.89
N GLN A 42 19.77 1.85 22.97
CA GLN A 42 18.95 2.88 23.63
C GLN A 42 17.61 3.11 22.93
N ALA A 43 17.58 3.12 21.59
CA ALA A 43 16.36 3.26 20.82
C ALA A 43 15.43 2.06 20.97
N VAL A 44 15.99 0.84 21.04
CA VAL A 44 15.23 -0.39 21.33
C VAL A 44 14.68 -0.34 22.74
N ALA A 45 15.49 -0.01 23.75
CA ALA A 45 15.02 0.12 25.13
C ALA A 45 13.93 1.18 25.26
N TYR A 46 14.05 2.31 24.56
CA TYR A 46 13.02 3.32 24.48
C TYR A 46 11.73 2.76 23.85
N ALA A 47 11.83 2.14 22.68
CA ALA A 47 10.70 1.50 21.99
C ALA A 47 10.01 0.46 22.89
N ASP A 48 10.78 -0.34 23.61
CA ASP A 48 10.29 -1.33 24.57
C ASP A 48 9.60 -0.71 25.79
N SER A 49 10.09 0.45 26.24
CA SER A 49 9.55 1.20 27.38
C SER A 49 8.35 2.11 27.06
N THR A 50 7.86 2.13 25.81
CA THR A 50 6.71 2.97 25.35
C THR A 50 5.38 2.55 26.00
N GLU A 51 5.26 2.72 27.32
CA GLU A 51 4.01 2.51 28.06
C GLU A 51 3.07 3.73 27.98
N THR A 52 3.51 4.87 27.44
CA THR A 52 2.71 6.10 27.41
C THR A 52 2.58 6.71 26.02
N ALA A 53 1.74 6.06 25.21
CA ALA A 53 0.97 6.54 24.04
C ALA A 53 0.81 5.43 22.98
N GLY A 54 1.50 4.30 23.16
CA GLY A 54 1.34 3.09 22.36
C GLY A 54 2.09 3.10 21.03
N ARG A 55 1.95 2.00 20.30
CA ARG A 55 2.63 1.69 19.05
C ARG A 55 1.61 1.48 17.93
N CYS A 56 1.93 1.97 16.73
CA CYS A 56 1.09 1.82 15.54
C CYS A 56 1.89 1.42 14.31
N LYS A 57 1.37 0.45 13.54
CA LYS A 57 1.84 0.17 12.18
C LYS A 57 1.01 0.95 11.18
N PHE A 58 1.65 1.86 10.44
CA PHE A 58 1.02 2.70 9.43
C PHE A 58 1.33 2.16 8.03
N VAL A 59 0.28 1.83 7.26
CA VAL A 59 0.37 1.14 5.98
C VAL A 59 -0.27 1.97 4.86
N PRO A 60 0.52 2.66 4.03
CA PRO A 60 0.01 3.33 2.83
C PRO A 60 -0.45 2.29 1.80
N ALA A 61 -1.74 2.31 1.44
CA ALA A 61 -2.38 1.30 0.58
C ALA A 61 -3.40 1.87 -0.43
N SER A 62 -3.43 3.18 -0.68
CA SER A 62 -4.41 3.84 -1.55
C SER A 62 -4.22 3.56 -3.06
N GLY A 63 -3.10 2.97 -3.46
CA GLY A 63 -2.82 2.67 -4.86
C GLY A 63 -3.51 1.40 -5.39
N ALA A 64 -4.18 1.52 -6.54
CA ALA A 64 -4.58 0.36 -7.34
C ALA A 64 -3.36 -0.43 -7.85
N ALA A 65 -3.52 -1.74 -8.04
CA ALA A 65 -2.45 -2.60 -8.55
C ALA A 65 -2.18 -2.46 -10.05
N SER A 66 -2.87 -1.57 -10.77
CA SER A 66 -2.79 -1.47 -12.23
C SER A 66 -1.37 -1.31 -12.78
N ARG A 67 -0.50 -0.56 -12.10
CA ARG A 67 0.93 -0.44 -12.48
C ARG A 67 1.71 -1.75 -12.32
N MET A 68 1.36 -2.57 -11.33
CA MET A 68 1.98 -3.89 -11.11
C MET A 68 1.70 -4.84 -12.28
N PHE A 69 0.54 -4.69 -12.93
CA PHE A 69 0.11 -5.54 -14.04
C PHE A 69 0.29 -4.91 -15.43
N LYS A 70 1.02 -3.80 -15.55
CA LYS A 70 1.15 -3.04 -16.81
C LYS A 70 1.55 -3.93 -17.99
N ASP A 71 2.53 -4.81 -17.82
CA ASP A 71 3.02 -5.67 -18.89
C ASP A 71 2.05 -6.83 -19.19
N ILE A 72 1.26 -7.25 -18.21
CA ILE A 72 0.19 -8.25 -18.40
C ILE A 72 -0.97 -7.62 -19.18
N PHE A 73 -1.37 -6.39 -18.86
CA PHE A 73 -2.37 -5.63 -19.64
C PHE A 73 -1.92 -5.46 -21.11
N ALA A 74 -0.66 -5.09 -21.35
CA ALA A 74 -0.14 -4.98 -22.71
C ALA A 74 -0.18 -6.34 -23.45
N GLY A 75 0.02 -7.44 -22.71
CA GLY A 75 0.02 -8.80 -23.23
C GLY A 75 -1.37 -9.37 -23.53
N GLU A 76 -2.43 -8.77 -22.99
CA GLU A 76 -3.82 -9.19 -23.19
C GLU A 76 -4.28 -8.95 -24.64
N GLU A 77 -3.90 -7.81 -25.20
CA GLU A 77 -4.19 -7.42 -26.59
C GLU A 77 -3.23 -8.08 -27.57
N THR A 78 -1.92 -8.00 -27.28
CA THR A 78 -0.86 -8.57 -28.11
C THR A 78 0.07 -9.40 -27.23
N GLU A 79 0.09 -10.71 -27.44
CA GLU A 79 0.84 -11.63 -26.59
C GLU A 79 2.33 -11.25 -26.52
N ASN A 80 2.81 -11.06 -25.29
CA ASN A 80 4.19 -10.70 -24.98
C ASN A 80 4.84 -11.71 -24.00
N ASP A 81 6.11 -11.48 -23.68
CA ASP A 81 6.86 -12.39 -22.80
C ASP A 81 6.29 -12.46 -21.37
N ALA A 82 5.68 -11.37 -20.89
CA ALA A 82 5.11 -11.32 -19.55
C ALA A 82 3.92 -12.28 -19.41
N VAL A 83 2.99 -12.29 -20.38
CA VAL A 83 1.85 -13.22 -20.37
C VAL A 83 2.25 -14.66 -20.67
N ARG A 84 3.26 -14.88 -21.52
CA ARG A 84 3.83 -16.22 -21.74
C ARG A 84 4.42 -16.80 -20.45
N LYS A 85 5.21 -16.00 -19.74
CA LYS A 85 5.79 -16.38 -18.44
C LYS A 85 4.72 -16.60 -17.37
N LEU A 86 3.70 -15.74 -17.33
CA LEU A 86 2.57 -15.91 -16.42
C LEU A 86 1.89 -17.28 -16.64
N ALA A 87 1.61 -17.65 -17.90
CA ALA A 87 0.99 -18.93 -18.19
C ALA A 87 1.89 -20.14 -17.91
N SER A 88 3.20 -20.06 -18.20
CA SER A 88 4.11 -21.18 -17.94
C SER A 88 4.37 -21.41 -16.44
N GLU A 89 4.32 -20.35 -15.64
CA GLU A 89 4.60 -20.38 -14.20
C GLU A 89 3.33 -20.25 -13.34
N LEU A 90 2.14 -20.38 -13.94
CA LEU A 90 0.88 -19.99 -13.32
C LEU A 90 0.67 -20.65 -11.95
N GLU A 91 0.96 -21.95 -11.86
CA GLU A 91 0.76 -22.76 -10.65
C GLU A 91 1.70 -22.36 -9.50
N ASN A 92 2.82 -21.69 -9.80
CA ASN A 92 3.76 -21.21 -8.80
C ASN A 92 3.28 -19.92 -8.10
N PHE A 93 2.26 -19.24 -8.64
CA PHE A 93 1.73 -18.02 -8.04
C PHE A 93 0.79 -18.31 -6.86
N ALA A 94 0.83 -17.41 -5.86
CA ALA A 94 -0.02 -17.49 -4.68
C ALA A 94 -1.52 -17.45 -5.02
N PHE A 95 -1.88 -16.79 -6.12
CA PHE A 95 -3.26 -16.63 -6.56
C PHE A 95 -3.78 -17.79 -7.43
N TYR A 96 -2.95 -18.78 -7.78
CA TYR A 96 -3.42 -19.90 -8.59
C TYR A 96 -4.55 -20.67 -7.91
N ASP A 97 -5.62 -20.86 -8.67
CA ASP A 97 -6.79 -21.62 -8.29
C ASP A 97 -7.28 -22.40 -9.53
N PRO A 98 -7.29 -23.75 -9.52
CA PRO A 98 -7.75 -24.53 -10.65
C PRO A 98 -9.22 -24.28 -10.99
N ALA A 99 -10.06 -23.83 -10.04
CA ALA A 99 -11.44 -23.46 -10.33
C ALA A 99 -11.54 -22.20 -11.21
N VAL A 100 -10.55 -21.31 -11.15
CA VAL A 100 -10.49 -20.09 -11.97
C VAL A 100 -9.77 -20.38 -13.28
N PHE A 101 -8.58 -20.97 -13.21
CA PHE A 101 -7.68 -21.07 -14.37
C PHE A 101 -7.80 -22.39 -15.14
N GLY A 102 -8.30 -23.46 -14.52
CA GLY A 102 -8.29 -24.82 -15.07
C GLY A 102 -6.96 -25.52 -14.83
N THR A 103 -6.64 -26.48 -15.69
CA THR A 103 -5.40 -27.27 -15.67
C THR A 103 -4.53 -26.97 -16.88
N ALA A 104 -3.22 -27.20 -16.75
CA ALA A 104 -2.28 -27.02 -17.85
C ALA A 104 -2.62 -27.86 -19.10
N PRO A 105 -2.24 -27.41 -20.31
CA PRO A 105 -1.50 -26.18 -20.60
C PRO A 105 -2.39 -24.92 -20.57
N TYR A 106 -1.80 -23.81 -20.14
CA TYR A 106 -2.50 -22.52 -20.02
C TYR A 106 -2.26 -21.64 -21.25
N ASP A 107 -3.33 -21.08 -21.83
CA ASP A 107 -3.22 -20.07 -22.88
C ASP A 107 -2.78 -18.72 -22.27
N PRO A 108 -1.71 -18.07 -22.78
CA PRO A 108 -1.18 -16.82 -22.24
C PRO A 108 -2.22 -15.70 -22.11
N ARG A 109 -3.00 -15.45 -23.16
CA ARG A 109 -3.96 -14.34 -23.19
C ARG A 109 -5.18 -14.62 -22.33
N THR A 110 -5.69 -15.86 -22.36
CA THR A 110 -6.80 -16.29 -21.50
C THR A 110 -6.42 -16.23 -20.02
N THR A 111 -5.18 -16.60 -19.69
CA THR A 111 -4.65 -16.50 -18.31
C THR A 111 -4.57 -15.03 -17.87
N ALA A 112 -4.10 -14.14 -18.73
CA ALA A 112 -4.07 -12.71 -18.47
C ALA A 112 -5.49 -12.14 -18.23
N ARG A 113 -6.46 -12.48 -19.08
CA ARG A 113 -7.86 -12.05 -18.93
C ARG A 113 -8.49 -12.54 -17.63
N LYS A 114 -8.33 -13.81 -17.29
CA LYS A 114 -8.81 -14.37 -16.02
C LYS A 114 -8.14 -13.74 -14.80
N LEU A 115 -6.86 -13.39 -14.88
CA LEU A 115 -6.16 -12.70 -13.79
C LEU A 115 -6.71 -11.28 -13.60
N LEU A 116 -6.82 -10.51 -14.68
CA LEU A 116 -7.09 -9.07 -14.63
C LEU A 116 -8.58 -8.73 -14.59
N GLY A 117 -9.39 -9.49 -15.31
CA GLY A 117 -10.81 -9.25 -15.56
C GLY A 117 -11.74 -9.86 -14.51
N GLU A 118 -13.00 -9.43 -14.57
CA GLU A 118 -14.06 -9.82 -13.64
C GLU A 118 -14.53 -11.27 -13.83
N GLU A 119 -14.21 -11.89 -14.97
CA GLU A 119 -14.46 -13.32 -15.23
C GLU A 119 -13.59 -14.26 -14.38
N GLY A 120 -12.55 -13.73 -13.74
CA GLY A 120 -11.71 -14.47 -12.81
C GLY A 120 -11.43 -13.66 -11.55
N LEU A 121 -10.16 -13.28 -11.34
CA LEU A 121 -9.73 -12.70 -10.07
C LEU A 121 -9.97 -11.19 -9.96
N GLY A 122 -10.12 -10.48 -11.09
CA GLY A 122 -10.34 -9.03 -11.12
C GLY A 122 -9.15 -8.21 -10.61
N TYR A 123 -7.92 -8.75 -10.67
CA TYR A 123 -6.74 -8.11 -10.06
C TYR A 123 -6.34 -6.80 -10.74
N GLY A 124 -6.82 -6.55 -11.97
CA GLY A 124 -6.55 -5.32 -12.70
C GLY A 124 -7.10 -4.05 -12.02
N LYS A 125 -8.19 -4.19 -11.26
CA LYS A 125 -8.87 -3.07 -10.58
C LYS A 125 -8.75 -3.10 -9.05
N LYS A 126 -8.33 -4.22 -8.47
CA LYS A 126 -8.22 -4.38 -7.01
C LYS A 126 -6.99 -3.64 -6.46
N PRO A 127 -7.05 -3.09 -5.23
CA PRO A 127 -5.90 -2.54 -4.54
C PRO A 127 -4.92 -3.66 -4.18
N LYS A 128 -3.61 -3.34 -4.13
CA LYS A 128 -2.56 -4.34 -3.82
C LYS A 128 -2.79 -5.05 -2.49
N GLY A 129 -3.35 -4.35 -1.50
CA GLY A 129 -3.62 -4.87 -0.16
C GLY A 129 -4.46 -6.14 -0.11
N VAL A 130 -5.38 -6.32 -1.06
CA VAL A 130 -6.29 -7.47 -1.08
C VAL A 130 -5.88 -8.56 -2.07
N LEU A 131 -4.71 -8.41 -2.71
CA LEU A 131 -4.18 -9.42 -3.62
C LEU A 131 -3.44 -10.50 -2.84
N LYS A 132 -3.62 -11.77 -3.25
CA LYS A 132 -2.86 -12.92 -2.74
C LYS A 132 -1.39 -12.77 -3.15
N PHE A 133 -0.51 -12.59 -2.16
CA PHE A 133 0.93 -12.33 -2.36
C PHE A 133 1.77 -13.57 -2.09
N HIS A 134 1.49 -14.29 -1.01
CA HIS A 134 2.28 -15.44 -0.58
C HIS A 134 1.40 -16.66 -0.30
N ARG A 135 1.94 -17.84 -0.62
CA ARG A 135 1.33 -19.14 -0.36
C ARG A 135 2.22 -19.92 0.61
N TYR A 136 1.61 -20.37 1.68
CA TYR A 136 2.17 -21.26 2.70
C TYR A 136 1.45 -22.62 2.61
N PRO A 137 1.97 -23.68 3.28
CA PRO A 137 1.33 -25.00 3.26
C PRO A 137 -0.11 -25.00 3.74
N ASP A 138 -0.45 -24.11 4.68
CA ASP A 138 -1.73 -24.05 5.39
C ASP A 138 -2.62 -22.89 4.93
N GLU A 139 -2.06 -21.85 4.30
CA GLU A 139 -2.84 -20.68 3.88
C GLU A 139 -2.23 -19.87 2.73
N VAL A 140 -3.06 -19.02 2.13
CA VAL A 140 -2.63 -18.00 1.18
C VAL A 140 -2.92 -16.63 1.79
N ARG A 141 -1.90 -15.78 1.86
CA ARG A 141 -2.00 -14.46 2.47
C ARG A 141 -2.10 -13.37 1.43
N THR A 142 -2.98 -12.42 1.71
CA THR A 142 -2.98 -11.13 1.01
C THR A 142 -1.84 -10.26 1.52
N ALA A 143 -1.50 -9.20 0.79
CA ALA A 143 -0.54 -8.22 1.27
C ALA A 143 -0.98 -7.60 2.62
N LEU A 144 -2.27 -7.32 2.81
CA LEU A 144 -2.84 -6.87 4.10
C LEU A 144 -2.60 -7.88 5.22
N ALA A 145 -2.83 -9.17 4.95
CA ALA A 145 -2.64 -10.21 5.95
C ALA A 145 -1.18 -10.31 6.42
N GLU A 146 -0.20 -10.10 5.54
CA GLU A 146 1.21 -10.07 5.95
C GLU A 146 1.52 -8.91 6.90
N HIS A 147 0.87 -7.75 6.75
CA HIS A 147 1.03 -6.65 7.71
C HIS A 147 0.48 -6.97 9.09
N PHE A 148 -0.47 -7.91 9.22
CA PHE A 148 -0.94 -8.36 10.54
C PHE A 148 0.10 -9.24 11.22
N VAL A 149 0.75 -10.13 10.46
CA VAL A 149 1.82 -10.99 10.96
C VAL A 149 3.03 -10.15 11.39
N GLU A 150 3.41 -9.16 10.58
CA GLU A 150 4.46 -8.21 10.96
C GLU A 150 4.04 -7.34 12.16
N GLY A 151 2.80 -6.83 12.16
CA GLY A 151 2.28 -5.97 13.23
C GLY A 151 2.31 -6.63 14.60
N GLN A 152 1.90 -7.89 14.70
CA GLN A 152 1.97 -8.61 15.98
C GLN A 152 3.41 -8.93 16.41
N ALA A 153 4.33 -9.11 15.46
CA ALA A 153 5.70 -9.49 15.76
C ALA A 153 6.49 -8.37 16.43
N TYR A 154 6.34 -7.12 15.96
CA TYR A 154 7.19 -6.01 16.43
C TYR A 154 6.43 -4.72 16.80
N MET A 155 5.11 -4.64 16.58
CA MET A 155 4.27 -3.47 16.96
C MET A 155 3.15 -3.82 17.96
N ARG A 156 3.33 -4.89 18.73
CA ARG A 156 2.42 -5.24 19.83
C ARG A 156 2.58 -4.26 20.98
N ASN A 157 1.45 -3.78 21.51
CA ASN A 157 1.38 -2.94 22.70
C ASN A 157 1.42 -3.79 23.97
N ALA A 158 1.77 -3.15 25.11
CA ALA A 158 1.83 -3.82 26.40
C ALA A 158 0.49 -4.44 26.85
N ASP A 159 -0.64 -3.86 26.42
CA ASP A 159 -1.99 -4.39 26.68
C ASP A 159 -2.38 -5.59 25.79
N GLY A 160 -1.49 -6.02 24.89
CA GLY A 160 -1.73 -7.11 23.94
C GLY A 160 -2.43 -6.68 22.65
N SER A 161 -2.72 -5.39 22.46
CA SER A 161 -3.31 -4.88 21.22
C SER A 161 -2.27 -4.60 20.14
N VAL A 162 -2.67 -4.71 18.88
CA VAL A 162 -1.85 -4.34 17.71
C VAL A 162 -2.65 -3.33 16.91
N LYS A 163 -2.19 -2.07 16.88
CA LYS A 163 -2.83 -1.02 16.09
C LYS A 163 -2.27 -0.99 14.68
N ILE A 164 -3.15 -1.09 13.68
CA ILE A 164 -2.80 -0.99 12.27
C ILE A 164 -3.66 0.10 11.62
N VAL A 165 -3.01 1.16 11.16
CA VAL A 165 -3.66 2.23 10.39
C VAL A 165 -3.35 1.99 8.92
N VAL A 166 -4.39 1.82 8.10
CA VAL A 166 -4.24 1.57 6.67
C VAL A 166 -4.86 2.72 5.90
N THR A 167 -4.07 3.45 5.12
CA THR A 167 -4.60 4.50 4.25
C THR A 167 -5.07 3.90 2.93
N ILE A 168 -6.36 4.00 2.64
CA ILE A 168 -7.01 3.42 1.47
C ILE A 168 -7.72 4.50 0.65
N SER A 169 -8.12 4.15 -0.57
CA SER A 169 -9.03 4.99 -1.37
C SER A 169 -10.48 4.64 -1.03
N PRO A 170 -11.41 5.62 -0.95
CA PRO A 170 -12.80 5.39 -0.56
C PRO A 170 -13.51 4.28 -1.37
N GLU A 171 -13.25 4.21 -2.67
CA GLU A 171 -13.79 3.21 -3.59
C GLU A 171 -13.32 1.77 -3.32
N HIS A 172 -12.29 1.60 -2.50
CA HIS A 172 -11.75 0.29 -2.13
C HIS A 172 -12.12 -0.15 -0.71
N ARG A 173 -12.91 0.66 0.01
CA ARG A 173 -13.26 0.41 1.41
C ARG A 173 -13.88 -0.97 1.62
N GLU A 174 -14.91 -1.31 0.84
CA GLU A 174 -15.62 -2.59 0.98
C GLU A 174 -14.69 -3.79 0.77
N LEU A 175 -13.72 -3.69 -0.17
CA LEU A 175 -12.74 -4.75 -0.41
C LEU A 175 -11.81 -4.96 0.80
N PHE A 176 -11.39 -3.87 1.44
CA PHE A 176 -10.54 -3.94 2.63
C PHE A 176 -11.29 -4.40 3.87
N GLU A 177 -12.56 -4.00 4.03
CA GLU A 177 -13.42 -4.47 5.12
C GLU A 177 -13.68 -5.97 5.01
N ALA A 178 -13.98 -6.48 3.80
CA ALA A 178 -14.12 -7.91 3.55
C ALA A 178 -12.80 -8.67 3.84
N ALA A 179 -11.67 -8.16 3.33
CA ALA A 179 -10.36 -8.77 3.58
C ALA A 179 -9.97 -8.78 5.06
N LEU A 180 -10.43 -7.78 5.83
CA LEU A 180 -10.24 -7.71 7.28
C LEU A 180 -11.11 -8.76 7.99
N GLU A 181 -12.38 -8.86 7.65
CA GLU A 181 -13.33 -9.82 8.23
C GLU A 181 -12.83 -11.25 8.05
N ASP A 182 -12.29 -11.58 6.88
CA ASP A 182 -11.74 -12.91 6.55
C ASP A 182 -10.56 -13.35 7.44
N ILE A 183 -9.79 -12.40 7.99
CA ILE A 183 -8.53 -12.72 8.70
C ILE A 183 -8.55 -12.38 10.17
N LYS A 184 -9.33 -11.38 10.60
CA LYS A 184 -9.17 -10.75 11.93
C LYS A 184 -9.31 -11.76 13.05
N ALA A 185 -10.45 -12.43 13.17
CA ALA A 185 -10.72 -13.36 14.27
C ALA A 185 -9.70 -14.51 14.31
N ARG A 186 -9.40 -15.10 13.14
CA ARG A 186 -8.42 -16.18 13.00
C ARG A 186 -7.03 -15.75 13.47
N TYR A 187 -6.61 -14.52 13.15
CA TYR A 187 -5.28 -14.04 13.50
C TYR A 187 -5.20 -13.56 14.96
N GLU A 188 -6.27 -12.97 15.49
CA GLU A 188 -6.38 -12.67 16.93
C GLU A 188 -6.23 -13.95 17.77
N GLU A 189 -6.93 -15.02 17.39
CA GLU A 189 -6.80 -16.34 18.03
C GLU A 189 -5.40 -16.93 17.86
N ARG A 190 -4.87 -16.97 16.62
CA ARG A 190 -3.57 -17.56 16.31
C ARG A 190 -2.42 -16.91 17.07
N TYR A 191 -2.42 -15.58 17.20
CA TYR A 191 -1.31 -14.82 17.79
C TYR A 191 -1.57 -14.37 19.24
N GLY A 192 -2.78 -14.59 19.77
CA GLY A 192 -3.14 -14.17 21.13
C GLY A 192 -3.03 -12.65 21.30
N VAL A 193 -3.54 -11.90 20.32
CA VAL A 193 -3.53 -10.42 20.28
C VAL A 193 -4.92 -9.89 19.93
N LYS A 194 -5.13 -8.59 20.12
CA LYS A 194 -6.32 -7.88 19.62
C LYS A 194 -5.95 -6.86 18.55
N TYR A 195 -6.46 -7.02 17.34
CA TYR A 195 -6.18 -6.09 16.25
C TYR A 195 -7.15 -4.90 16.27
N ASN A 196 -6.57 -3.71 16.41
CA ASN A 196 -7.28 -2.43 16.31
C ASN A 196 -6.94 -1.81 14.96
N VAL A 197 -7.83 -2.00 13.98
CA VAL A 197 -7.59 -1.60 12.59
C VAL A 197 -8.38 -0.34 12.27
N GLU A 198 -7.70 0.66 11.73
CA GLU A 198 -8.29 1.93 11.33
C GLU A 198 -8.03 2.18 9.84
N PHE A 199 -9.11 2.33 9.07
CA PHE A 199 -9.02 2.76 7.69
C PHE A 199 -9.08 4.27 7.60
N THR A 200 -7.99 4.88 7.13
CA THR A 200 -7.90 6.32 6.85
C THR A 200 -7.97 6.55 5.35
N TYR A 201 -8.33 7.76 4.96
CA TYR A 201 -8.33 8.16 3.55
C TYR A 201 -7.19 9.13 3.31
N GLN A 202 -6.71 9.14 2.07
CA GLN A 202 -5.84 10.22 1.64
C GLN A 202 -6.66 11.53 1.67
N ASP A 203 -6.19 12.55 2.39
CA ASP A 203 -6.92 13.81 2.49
C ASP A 203 -7.01 14.48 1.10
N LYS A 204 -8.23 14.57 0.55
CA LYS A 204 -8.53 15.25 -0.71
C LYS A 204 -8.24 16.76 -0.64
N ALA A 205 -8.08 17.33 0.55
CA ALA A 205 -7.64 18.71 0.71
C ALA A 205 -6.21 18.94 0.18
N THR A 206 -5.45 17.87 -0.03
CA THR A 206 -4.15 17.90 -0.73
C THR A 206 -4.29 17.86 -2.24
N ASP A 207 -5.41 17.43 -2.81
CA ASP A 207 -5.57 17.32 -4.26
C ASP A 207 -5.34 18.70 -4.92
N THR A 208 -4.49 18.73 -5.95
CA THR A 208 -4.17 19.95 -6.69
C THR A 208 -5.12 20.09 -7.88
N VAL A 209 -5.56 21.32 -8.16
CA VAL A 209 -6.36 21.60 -9.35
C VAL A 209 -5.64 21.22 -10.65
N ALA A 210 -6.31 20.49 -11.53
CA ALA A 210 -5.80 20.22 -12.87
C ALA A 210 -5.93 21.50 -13.72
N ALA A 211 -4.87 21.90 -14.39
CA ALA A 211 -4.87 23.07 -15.27
C ALA A 211 -4.95 22.66 -16.75
N THR A 212 -5.67 23.45 -17.51
CA THR A 212 -5.62 23.46 -18.98
C THR A 212 -4.31 24.10 -19.47
N PRO A 213 -3.89 23.87 -20.73
CA PRO A 213 -2.71 24.54 -21.29
C PRO A 213 -2.77 26.07 -21.25
N ASP A 214 -3.97 26.67 -21.24
CA ASP A 214 -4.19 28.11 -21.09
C ASP A 214 -4.23 28.59 -19.62
N GLY A 215 -3.91 27.70 -18.65
CA GLY A 215 -3.77 28.06 -17.25
C GLY A 215 -5.08 28.22 -16.48
N LYS A 216 -6.20 27.74 -17.03
CA LYS A 216 -7.51 27.72 -16.37
C LYS A 216 -7.77 26.37 -15.68
N PRO A 217 -8.65 26.30 -14.66
CA PRO A 217 -9.10 25.03 -14.12
C PRO A 217 -9.67 24.14 -15.23
N PHE A 218 -9.22 22.89 -15.28
CA PHE A 218 -9.86 21.87 -16.10
C PHE A 218 -11.20 21.51 -15.46
N LEU A 219 -12.29 21.63 -16.20
CA LEU A 219 -13.64 21.34 -15.70
C LEU A 219 -14.11 19.95 -16.16
N LYS A 220 -14.84 19.25 -15.30
CA LYS A 220 -15.56 18.03 -15.67
C LYS A 220 -16.81 18.38 -16.47
N SER A 221 -17.51 17.36 -16.98
CA SER A 221 -18.78 17.51 -17.70
C SER A 221 -19.88 18.19 -16.89
N ASP A 222 -19.83 18.12 -15.56
CA ASP A 222 -20.75 18.79 -14.64
C ASP A 222 -20.37 20.25 -14.33
N GLY A 223 -19.31 20.77 -14.94
CA GLY A 223 -18.81 22.14 -14.74
C GLY A 223 -17.95 22.33 -13.47
N THR A 224 -17.72 21.28 -12.67
CA THR A 224 -16.85 21.35 -11.49
C THR A 224 -15.37 21.18 -11.85
N PRO A 225 -14.43 21.82 -11.13
CA PRO A 225 -13.01 21.61 -11.37
C PRO A 225 -12.57 20.15 -11.11
N LEU A 226 -11.71 19.64 -11.98
CA LEU A 226 -11.02 18.37 -11.81
C LEU A 226 -9.81 18.58 -10.89
N PHE A 227 -9.71 17.74 -9.87
CA PHE A 227 -8.58 17.70 -8.96
C PHE A 227 -7.81 16.41 -9.15
N ARG A 228 -6.49 16.44 -8.91
CA ARG A 228 -5.64 15.25 -8.93
C ARG A 228 -4.91 15.10 -7.60
N PRO A 229 -4.71 13.87 -7.11
CA PRO A 229 -3.97 13.62 -5.88
C PRO A 229 -2.58 14.25 -5.90
N ALA A 230 -2.27 15.10 -4.92
CA ALA A 230 -0.95 15.70 -4.79
C ALA A 230 0.03 14.77 -4.07
N GLY A 231 0.39 13.65 -4.72
CA GLY A 231 1.51 12.79 -4.31
C GLY A 231 1.62 12.50 -2.80
N HIS A 232 2.86 12.46 -2.29
CA HIS A 232 3.21 12.05 -0.92
C HIS A 232 2.76 13.04 0.19
N GLY A 233 2.25 14.23 -0.14
CA GLY A 233 1.88 15.24 0.86
C GLY A 233 0.76 14.80 1.81
N ALA A 234 -0.08 13.88 1.37
CA ALA A 234 -1.17 13.35 2.19
C ALA A 234 -0.73 12.31 3.24
N LEU A 235 0.45 11.70 3.07
CA LEU A 235 1.01 10.81 4.10
C LEU A 235 1.29 11.61 5.38
N ILE A 236 1.91 12.79 5.25
CA ILE A 236 2.28 13.65 6.39
C ILE A 236 1.04 14.06 7.18
N TYR A 237 -0.04 14.42 6.49
CA TYR A 237 -1.30 14.78 7.16
C TYR A 237 -1.87 13.61 7.96
N ASN A 238 -1.91 12.41 7.37
CA ASN A 238 -2.41 11.23 8.06
C ASN A 238 -1.51 10.82 9.24
N LEU A 239 -0.19 10.96 9.09
CA LEU A 239 0.78 10.73 10.17
C LEU A 239 0.60 11.72 11.33
N ASN A 240 0.34 13.00 11.05
CA ASN A 240 0.09 14.01 12.08
C ASN A 240 -1.16 13.72 12.94
N ASN A 241 -2.07 12.87 12.46
CA ASN A 241 -3.26 12.45 13.20
C ASN A 241 -3.03 11.17 14.04
N VAL A 242 -1.88 10.50 13.86
CA VAL A 242 -1.50 9.34 14.67
C VAL A 242 -1.14 9.83 16.08
N LYS A 243 -1.72 9.19 17.09
CA LYS A 243 -1.52 9.56 18.51
C LYS A 243 -0.43 8.73 19.17
N GLU A 244 -0.08 7.62 18.55
CA GLU A 244 0.93 6.69 19.02
C GLU A 244 2.33 7.29 18.89
N GLU A 245 3.16 7.04 19.90
CA GLU A 245 4.51 7.59 20.01
C GLU A 245 5.49 6.88 19.06
N LEU A 246 5.30 5.56 18.88
CA LEU A 246 6.09 4.77 17.95
C LEU A 246 5.27 4.37 16.72
N VAL A 247 5.70 4.85 15.55
CA VAL A 247 5.04 4.57 14.27
C VAL A 247 5.98 3.83 13.32
N SER A 248 5.60 2.61 12.93
CA SER A 248 6.28 1.87 11.87
C SER A 248 5.56 2.10 10.55
N ILE A 249 6.24 2.71 9.58
CA ILE A 249 5.66 3.02 8.27
C ILE A 249 6.18 2.02 7.25
N LYS A 250 5.27 1.31 6.57
CA LYS A 250 5.64 0.34 5.52
C LYS A 250 4.60 0.29 4.43
N ASN A 251 5.02 0.40 3.17
CA ASN A 251 4.12 0.28 2.02
C ASN A 251 3.39 -1.06 2.02
N ILE A 252 2.14 -1.07 1.54
CA ILE A 252 1.29 -2.26 1.53
C ILE A 252 1.94 -3.48 0.84
N ASP A 253 2.69 -3.26 -0.23
CA ASP A 253 3.32 -4.30 -1.05
C ASP A 253 4.77 -4.61 -0.66
N ASN A 254 5.35 -3.87 0.29
CA ASN A 254 6.67 -4.18 0.82
C ASN A 254 6.55 -5.19 1.97
N VAL A 255 6.16 -6.41 1.63
CA VAL A 255 6.01 -7.53 2.57
C VAL A 255 6.87 -8.70 2.11
N CYS A 256 7.35 -9.50 3.05
CA CYS A 256 8.20 -10.65 2.75
C CYS A 256 7.58 -11.95 3.26
N VAL A 257 7.97 -13.07 2.65
CA VAL A 257 7.58 -14.41 3.12
C VAL A 257 8.16 -14.67 4.52
N GLU A 258 7.45 -15.43 5.36
CA GLU A 258 7.86 -15.70 6.75
C GLU A 258 9.31 -16.14 6.92
N ARG A 259 9.82 -17.02 6.06
CA ARG A 259 11.22 -17.48 6.13
C ARG A 259 12.27 -16.36 6.02
N MET A 260 11.91 -15.20 5.46
CA MET A 260 12.77 -14.03 5.33
C MET A 260 12.62 -13.04 6.50
N GLN A 261 11.60 -13.21 7.34
CA GLN A 261 11.30 -12.28 8.42
C GLN A 261 12.47 -12.06 9.40
N PRO A 262 13.26 -13.08 9.79
CA PRO A 262 14.43 -12.88 10.66
C PRO A 262 15.52 -11.96 10.09
N ALA A 263 15.52 -11.73 8.76
CA ALA A 263 16.41 -10.78 8.11
C ALA A 263 15.83 -9.35 8.05
N THR A 264 14.53 -9.20 8.33
CA THR A 264 13.79 -7.92 8.24
C THR A 264 13.50 -7.28 9.58
N TYR A 265 13.42 -8.10 10.65
CA TYR A 265 13.30 -7.66 12.03
C TYR A 265 13.93 -8.72 12.94
N LYS A 266 14.43 -8.30 14.11
CA LYS A 266 15.03 -9.17 15.13
C LYS A 266 14.13 -9.24 16.35
#